data_AF-A0A9P6KWI4-F1
#
_entry.id   AF-A0A9P6KWI4-F1
#
_cell.length_a   1.000
_cell.length_b   1.000
_cell.length_c   1.000
_cell.angle_alpha   90.00
_cell.angle_beta   90.00
_cell.angle_gamma   90.00
#
_symmetry.space_group_name_H-M   'P 1'
#
loop_
_entity.id
_entity.type
_entity.pdbx_description
1 polymer ?
#
loop_
_entity_poly.entity_id
_entity_poly.type
_entity_poly.pdbx_seq_one_letter_code
_entity_poly.pdbx_strand_id
1 'polypeptide(L)'
;MAGSFATEPESVQGASGIRLSINFVCNTIRVTGPRKRDASHLDADALDRLRAHFVDAGILAARIAGYSKDELEAILALSGMRFSPPSHKKLKLEHNNGNILKSTQTTRKQRIVDPTHAADALLILGAIKAGSDIYDSDAESLDGDAPSSTTTKPELFRNIQWGPAASDYSNDADFPTEPSFDQFVPGRWERLADGALKDQKHKLLVRLTSKDGRKTIFKNPPPKNWNDQKAITALNKRVSQQIRRNTEVRFRLEVEPYVREERVWIRDNLVQAKPVNGWKAFVEAFNEKFAGEMLEGCEQPRPERTHSSLTKEIDRFGKEFYAKGEVPEIQSKGGKKCKSKEQVEVEAEV
;
A
#
# COMPACT_ATOMS: atom_id res chain seq x y z
N MET A 1 25.94 -16.96 32.34
CA MET A 1 26.00 -18.04 31.34
C MET A 1 24.57 -18.48 31.05
N ALA A 2 24.01 -18.10 29.90
CA ALA A 2 22.68 -18.53 29.50
C ALA A 2 22.81 -19.90 28.80
N GLY A 3 22.31 -20.95 29.44
CA GLY A 3 22.25 -22.29 28.85
C GLY A 3 21.16 -22.33 27.77
N SER A 4 21.56 -22.69 26.56
CA SER A 4 20.65 -23.04 25.46
C SER A 4 19.97 -24.37 25.80
N PHE A 5 18.69 -24.36 26.13
CA PHE A 5 17.88 -25.58 26.17
C PHE A 5 17.44 -25.92 24.75
N ALA A 6 18.19 -26.80 24.09
CA ALA A 6 17.70 -27.46 22.88
C ALA A 6 16.71 -28.56 23.32
N THR A 7 15.41 -28.30 23.18
CA THR A 7 14.40 -29.35 23.31
C THR A 7 14.37 -30.18 22.03
N GLU A 8 14.68 -31.47 22.15
CA GLU A 8 14.59 -32.38 21.01
C GLU A 8 13.12 -32.51 20.56
N PRO A 9 12.85 -32.57 19.25
CA PRO A 9 11.49 -32.68 18.75
C PRO A 9 10.89 -34.02 19.15
N GLU A 10 9.71 -33.99 19.78
CA GLU A 10 8.95 -35.21 20.05
C GLU A 10 8.43 -35.80 18.74
N SER A 11 8.54 -37.13 18.61
CA SER A 11 8.06 -37.85 17.44
C SER A 11 7.08 -38.95 17.81
N VAL A 12 5.95 -38.98 17.12
CA VAL A 12 4.94 -40.04 17.24
C VAL A 12 4.88 -40.77 15.90
N GLN A 13 5.00 -42.10 15.93
CA GLN A 13 4.96 -42.94 14.74
C GLN A 13 3.72 -43.84 14.81
N GLY A 14 2.83 -43.67 13.84
CA GLY A 14 1.63 -44.51 13.69
C GLY A 14 1.93 -45.83 12.97
N ALA A 15 1.00 -46.79 13.08
CA ALA A 15 1.11 -48.12 12.48
C ALA A 15 1.27 -48.10 10.94
N SER A 16 0.88 -47.00 10.28
CA SER A 16 1.02 -46.78 8.84
C SER A 16 2.43 -46.34 8.40
N GLY A 17 3.38 -46.24 9.32
CA GLY A 17 4.74 -45.76 9.04
C GLY A 17 4.85 -44.25 8.83
N ILE A 18 3.77 -43.50 9.09
CA ILE A 18 3.79 -42.04 9.13
C ILE A 18 4.36 -41.61 10.48
N ARG A 19 5.39 -40.75 10.44
CA ARG A 19 6.02 -40.14 11.61
C ARG A 19 5.68 -38.65 11.64
N LEU A 20 5.03 -38.24 12.71
CA LEU A 20 4.79 -36.84 13.03
C LEU A 20 5.92 -36.36 13.93
N SER A 21 6.56 -35.26 13.56
CA SER A 21 7.55 -34.57 14.38
C SER A 21 7.05 -33.17 14.69
N ILE A 22 6.86 -32.87 15.97
CA ILE A 22 6.37 -31.57 16.43
C ILE A 22 7.56 -30.78 16.96
N ASN A 23 7.81 -29.62 16.37
CA ASN A 23 8.83 -28.69 16.86
C ASN A 23 8.13 -27.52 17.56
N PHE A 24 8.17 -27.54 18.89
CA PHE A 24 7.52 -26.55 19.75
C PHE A 24 8.19 -25.17 19.71
N VAL A 25 9.48 -25.09 19.37
CA VAL A 25 10.22 -23.81 19.28
C VAL A 25 9.81 -23.04 18.04
N CYS A 26 9.60 -23.75 16.93
CA CYS A 26 9.22 -23.13 15.65
C CYS A 26 7.71 -23.15 15.39
N ASN A 27 6.92 -23.74 16.28
CA ASN A 27 5.48 -23.96 16.12
C ASN A 27 5.14 -24.63 14.77
N THR A 28 5.94 -25.65 14.40
CA THR A 28 5.78 -26.38 13.13
C THR A 28 5.55 -27.86 13.37
N ILE A 29 4.65 -28.45 12.57
CA ILE A 29 4.43 -29.90 12.53
C ILE A 29 4.99 -30.41 11.20
N ARG A 30 5.95 -31.33 11.26
CA ARG A 30 6.45 -32.05 10.08
C ARG A 30 5.87 -33.45 10.04
N VAL A 31 5.21 -33.76 8.92
CA VAL A 31 4.74 -35.12 8.61
C VAL A 31 5.72 -35.77 7.64
N THR A 32 6.28 -36.92 8.03
CA THR A 32 7.21 -37.70 7.21
C THR A 32 6.69 -39.12 7.03
N GLY A 33 6.73 -39.64 5.80
CA GLY A 33 6.23 -40.98 5.48
C GLY A 33 5.96 -41.20 3.98
N PRO A 34 5.79 -42.46 3.55
CA PRO A 34 5.70 -42.83 2.12
C PRO A 34 4.41 -42.38 1.42
N ARG A 35 3.39 -41.95 2.17
CA ARG A 35 2.10 -41.46 1.63
C ARG A 35 1.72 -40.12 2.25
N LYS A 36 2.35 -39.03 1.79
CA LYS A 36 2.12 -37.65 2.25
C LYS A 36 0.73 -37.06 1.94
N ARG A 37 -0.18 -37.80 1.31
CA ARG A 37 -1.39 -37.24 0.67
C ARG A 37 -2.73 -37.64 1.29
N ASP A 38 -2.76 -38.46 2.33
CA ASP A 38 -4.02 -38.90 2.91
C ASP A 38 -3.95 -38.94 4.44
N ALA A 39 -4.61 -37.98 5.09
CA ALA A 39 -4.81 -37.98 6.54
C ALA A 39 -5.95 -38.91 6.98
N SER A 40 -6.66 -39.52 6.01
CA SER A 40 -7.76 -40.48 6.20
C SER A 40 -7.34 -41.79 6.88
N HIS A 41 -6.04 -42.01 7.10
CA HIS A 41 -5.48 -43.18 7.77
C HIS A 41 -5.10 -42.96 9.24
N LEU A 42 -5.37 -41.79 9.81
CA LEU A 42 -5.28 -41.60 11.26
C LEU A 42 -6.49 -42.31 11.87
N ASP A 43 -6.24 -43.41 12.59
CA ASP A 43 -7.29 -44.07 13.34
C ASP A 43 -7.77 -43.17 14.49
N ALA A 44 -8.97 -43.48 15.00
CA ALA A 44 -9.59 -42.71 16.07
C ALA A 44 -8.68 -42.62 17.31
N ASP A 45 -7.89 -43.67 17.53
CA ASP A 45 -6.99 -43.80 18.67
C ASP A 45 -5.76 -42.87 18.57
N ALA A 46 -5.19 -42.69 17.36
CA ALA A 46 -4.14 -41.71 17.10
C ALA A 46 -4.63 -40.26 17.22
N LEU A 47 -5.87 -40.00 16.80
CA LEU A 47 -6.51 -38.69 16.96
C LEU A 47 -6.79 -38.38 18.44
N ASP A 48 -7.26 -39.36 19.21
CA ASP A 48 -7.54 -39.18 20.64
C ASP A 48 -6.26 -39.04 21.48
N ARG A 49 -5.16 -39.71 21.11
CA ARG A 49 -3.85 -39.47 21.72
C ARG A 49 -3.30 -38.08 21.42
N LEU A 50 -3.44 -37.58 20.18
CA LEU A 50 -3.10 -36.20 19.82
C LEU A 50 -3.94 -35.21 20.64
N ARG A 51 -5.24 -35.44 20.76
CA ARG A 51 -6.15 -34.62 21.59
C ARG A 51 -5.72 -34.60 23.06
N ALA A 52 -5.44 -35.75 23.66
CA ALA A 52 -5.00 -35.85 25.05
C ALA A 52 -3.67 -35.11 25.29
N HIS A 53 -2.71 -35.22 24.36
CA HIS A 53 -1.43 -34.52 24.45
C HIS A 53 -1.56 -32.99 24.31
N PHE A 54 -2.51 -32.50 23.51
CA PHE A 54 -2.81 -31.07 23.41
C PHE A 54 -3.54 -30.51 24.65
N VAL A 55 -4.25 -31.36 25.40
CA VAL A 55 -4.85 -30.98 26.69
C VAL A 55 -3.77 -30.79 27.75
N ASP A 56 -2.78 -31.69 27.84
CA ASP A 56 -1.70 -31.60 28.81
C ASP A 56 -0.67 -30.50 28.51
N ALA A 57 -0.48 -30.14 27.23
CA ALA A 57 0.47 -29.10 26.82
C ALA A 57 -0.01 -27.65 27.06
N GLY A 58 -1.23 -27.44 27.56
CA GLY A 58 -1.78 -26.10 27.86
C GLY A 58 -1.93 -25.17 26.64
N ILE A 59 -1.72 -25.69 25.43
CA ILE A 59 -1.77 -24.94 24.17
C ILE A 59 -2.96 -25.48 23.38
N LEU A 60 -3.92 -24.60 23.07
CA LEU A 60 -5.06 -24.81 22.17
C LEU A 60 -6.26 -25.67 22.64
N ALA A 61 -6.32 -26.17 23.87
CA ALA A 61 -7.43 -27.05 24.31
C ALA A 61 -8.83 -26.39 24.25
N ALA A 62 -8.97 -25.10 24.60
CA ALA A 62 -10.26 -24.40 24.50
C ALA A 62 -10.73 -24.13 23.05
N ARG A 63 -9.84 -24.34 22.07
CA ARG A 63 -10.03 -23.99 20.66
C ARG A 63 -10.31 -25.20 19.76
N ILE A 64 -10.41 -26.41 20.31
CA ILE A 64 -10.70 -27.64 19.52
C ILE A 64 -11.95 -28.34 20.06
N ALA A 65 -12.27 -28.19 21.35
CA ALA A 65 -13.39 -28.86 22.00
C ALA A 65 -14.80 -28.48 21.46
N GLY A 66 -14.91 -27.41 20.67
CA GLY A 66 -16.18 -26.94 20.09
C GLY A 66 -16.37 -27.20 18.59
N TYR A 67 -15.41 -27.85 17.93
CA TYR A 67 -15.44 -28.01 16.48
C TYR A 67 -16.00 -29.37 16.07
N SER A 68 -16.89 -29.34 15.08
CA SER A 68 -17.33 -30.53 14.36
C SER A 68 -16.21 -31.08 13.49
N LYS A 69 -16.31 -32.38 13.16
CA LYS A 69 -15.36 -33.07 12.29
C LYS A 69 -15.17 -32.33 10.95
N ASP A 70 -16.25 -31.84 10.37
CA ASP A 70 -16.24 -31.16 9.06
C ASP A 70 -15.51 -29.81 9.12
N GLU A 71 -15.58 -29.09 10.25
CA GLU A 71 -14.87 -27.83 10.44
C GLU A 71 -13.36 -28.04 10.58
N LEU A 72 -12.94 -29.12 11.25
CA LEU A 72 -11.53 -29.49 11.34
C LEU A 72 -10.99 -29.93 9.97
N GLU A 73 -11.77 -30.68 9.19
CA GLU A 73 -11.41 -31.08 7.83
C GLU A 73 -11.32 -29.87 6.88
N ALA A 74 -12.20 -28.88 7.00
CA ALA A 74 -12.15 -27.64 6.22
C ALA A 74 -10.91 -26.78 6.54
N ILE A 75 -10.52 -26.69 7.81
CA ILE A 75 -9.31 -25.98 8.24
C ILE A 75 -8.05 -26.68 7.72
N LEU A 76 -8.03 -28.01 7.72
CA LEU A 76 -6.94 -28.83 7.16
C LEU A 76 -6.87 -28.73 5.62
N ALA A 77 -8.01 -28.65 4.95
CA ALA A 77 -8.06 -28.43 3.49
C ALA A 77 -7.56 -27.04 3.09
N LEU A 78 -7.88 -25.99 3.86
CA LEU A 78 -7.43 -24.61 3.62
C LEU A 78 -5.92 -24.43 3.85
N SER A 79 -5.35 -25.12 4.83
CA SER A 79 -3.91 -25.09 5.12
C SER A 79 -3.07 -25.87 4.10
N GLY A 80 -3.70 -26.64 3.21
CA GLY A 80 -3.06 -27.32 2.07
C GLY A 80 -3.02 -26.49 0.76
N MET A 81 -3.58 -25.29 0.71
CA MET A 81 -3.57 -24.48 -0.51
C MET A 81 -2.18 -23.88 -0.80
N ARG A 82 -1.63 -24.21 -1.98
CA ARG A 82 -0.34 -23.67 -2.45
C ARG A 82 -0.42 -22.17 -2.68
N PHE A 83 0.37 -21.41 -1.93
CA PHE A 83 0.71 -20.02 -2.25
C PHE A 83 1.47 -19.99 -3.57
N SER A 84 0.87 -19.42 -4.63
CA SER A 84 1.56 -19.14 -5.87
C SER A 84 2.17 -17.74 -5.75
N PRO A 85 3.49 -17.57 -5.74
CA PRO A 85 4.10 -16.25 -5.64
C PRO A 85 3.70 -15.41 -6.87
N PRO A 86 3.35 -14.12 -6.70
CA PRO A 86 3.05 -13.27 -7.84
C PRO A 86 4.27 -13.21 -8.77
N SER A 87 4.02 -13.35 -10.07
CA SER A 87 5.04 -13.25 -11.10
C SER A 87 5.83 -11.96 -10.92
N HIS A 88 7.13 -12.06 -10.65
CA HIS A 88 8.03 -10.92 -10.64
C HIS A 88 8.13 -10.34 -12.06
N LYS A 89 7.19 -9.45 -12.43
CA LYS A 89 7.49 -8.45 -13.47
C LYS A 89 8.60 -7.60 -12.90
N LYS A 90 9.81 -7.73 -13.46
CA LYS A 90 10.94 -6.84 -13.20
C LYS A 90 10.47 -5.40 -13.43
N LEU A 91 10.18 -4.69 -12.36
CA LEU A 91 10.06 -3.24 -12.38
C LEU A 91 11.48 -2.72 -12.64
N LYS A 92 11.77 -2.37 -13.89
CA LYS A 92 12.89 -1.48 -14.21
C LYS A 92 12.57 -0.14 -13.55
N LEU A 93 13.13 0.09 -12.36
CA LEU A 93 13.24 1.40 -11.76
C LEU A 93 14.46 2.05 -12.41
N GLU A 94 14.24 2.74 -13.53
CA GLU A 94 15.25 3.67 -14.04
C GLU A 94 15.00 5.05 -13.43
N HIS A 95 16.03 5.46 -12.71
CA HIS A 95 16.40 6.77 -12.18
C HIS A 95 15.48 7.95 -12.48
N ASN A 96 14.71 8.33 -11.46
CA ASN A 96 14.30 9.71 -11.24
C ASN A 96 14.37 9.99 -9.73
N ASN A 97 15.15 11.00 -9.35
CA ASN A 97 15.69 11.26 -8.00
C ASN A 97 14.66 11.73 -6.95
N GLY A 98 13.52 11.04 -6.84
CA GLY A 98 12.57 11.24 -5.75
C GLY A 98 12.21 9.91 -5.13
N ASN A 99 12.29 9.80 -3.79
CA ASN A 99 11.85 8.61 -3.07
C ASN A 99 10.32 8.47 -3.24
N ILE A 100 9.93 7.58 -4.16
CA ILE A 100 8.53 7.24 -4.41
C ILE A 100 8.05 6.44 -3.23
N LEU A 101 6.93 6.87 -2.66
CA LEU A 101 6.28 6.12 -1.61
C LEU A 101 5.89 4.71 -2.08
N LYS A 102 6.48 3.68 -1.46
CA LYS A 102 6.15 2.27 -1.72
C LYS A 102 4.73 1.98 -1.24
N SER A 103 3.85 1.51 -2.11
CA SER A 103 2.54 0.99 -1.71
C SER A 103 2.65 -0.46 -1.22
N THR A 104 1.78 -0.89 -0.30
CA THR A 104 1.60 -2.31 0.04
C THR A 104 1.52 -3.22 -1.18
N GLN A 105 2.03 -4.46 -1.04
CA GLN A 105 1.98 -5.49 -2.10
C GLN A 105 0.55 -5.96 -2.41
N THR A 106 -0.39 -5.79 -1.48
CA THR A 106 -1.79 -6.18 -1.61
C THR A 106 -2.66 -5.07 -2.20
N THR A 107 -3.53 -5.43 -3.15
CA THR A 107 -4.49 -4.48 -3.72
C THR A 107 -5.48 -3.96 -2.68
N ARG A 108 -6.02 -2.75 -2.86
CA ARG A 108 -7.01 -2.16 -1.94
C ARG A 108 -8.20 -3.10 -1.68
N LYS A 109 -8.68 -3.81 -2.71
CA LYS A 109 -9.81 -4.74 -2.60
C LYS A 109 -9.52 -5.93 -1.68
N GLN A 110 -8.31 -6.48 -1.75
CA GLN A 110 -7.88 -7.62 -0.91
C GLN A 110 -7.72 -7.24 0.57
N ARG A 111 -7.56 -5.94 0.86
CA ARG A 111 -7.40 -5.43 2.22
C ARG A 111 -8.73 -5.17 2.94
N ILE A 112 -9.85 -5.09 2.22
CA ILE A 112 -11.17 -4.84 2.80
C ILE A 112 -11.63 -6.09 3.56
N VAL A 113 -12.11 -5.89 4.78
CA VAL A 113 -12.64 -6.95 5.66
C VAL A 113 -14.15 -6.77 5.76
N ASP A 114 -14.91 -7.84 5.54
CA ASP A 114 -16.36 -7.82 5.66
C ASP A 114 -16.81 -8.48 6.97
N PRO A 115 -17.26 -7.72 7.99
CA PRO A 115 -17.66 -8.30 9.27
C PRO A 115 -18.90 -9.19 9.18
N THR A 116 -19.67 -9.14 8.08
CA THR A 116 -20.83 -10.02 7.88
C THR A 116 -20.44 -11.42 7.40
N HIS A 117 -19.21 -11.58 6.90
CA HIS A 117 -18.68 -12.86 6.48
C HIS A 117 -18.09 -13.61 7.69
N ALA A 118 -18.56 -14.83 7.95
CA ALA A 118 -18.20 -15.59 9.16
C ALA A 118 -16.69 -15.78 9.35
N ALA A 119 -15.94 -16.04 8.27
CA ALA A 119 -14.49 -16.18 8.36
C ALA A 119 -13.80 -14.88 8.77
N ASP A 120 -14.30 -13.73 8.31
CA ASP A 120 -13.75 -12.41 8.64
C ASP A 120 -14.13 -12.01 10.06
N ALA A 121 -15.36 -12.29 10.49
CA ALA A 121 -15.79 -12.09 11.87
C ALA A 121 -14.89 -12.85 12.87
N LEU A 122 -14.53 -14.10 12.58
CA LEU A 122 -13.59 -14.88 13.39
C LEU A 122 -12.19 -14.26 13.42
N LEU A 123 -11.69 -13.79 12.28
CA LEU A 123 -10.41 -13.11 12.20
C LEU A 123 -10.40 -11.78 12.99
N ILE A 124 -11.52 -11.06 13.00
CA ILE A 124 -11.66 -9.80 13.77
C ILE A 124 -11.52 -10.05 15.27
N LEU A 125 -12.03 -11.18 15.79
CA LEU A 125 -11.86 -11.53 17.21
C LEU A 125 -10.39 -11.73 17.59
N GLY A 126 -9.58 -12.25 16.66
CA GLY A 126 -8.14 -12.44 16.83
C GLY A 126 -7.26 -11.29 16.30
N ALA A 127 -7.86 -10.19 15.84
CA ALA A 127 -7.12 -9.10 15.22
C ALA A 127 -6.23 -8.35 16.23
N ILE A 128 -5.12 -7.79 15.74
CA ILE A 128 -4.25 -6.92 16.53
C ILE A 128 -4.99 -5.60 16.74
N LYS A 129 -5.55 -5.43 17.94
CA LYS A 129 -6.32 -4.25 18.32
C LYS A 129 -5.40 -3.11 18.73
N ALA A 130 -5.71 -1.90 18.29
CA ALA A 130 -5.02 -0.71 18.76
C ALA A 130 -5.47 -0.36 20.18
N GLY A 131 -4.51 -0.15 21.08
CA GLY A 131 -4.75 0.21 22.47
C GLY A 131 -5.42 1.58 22.64
N SER A 132 -5.78 1.89 23.88
CA SER A 132 -6.27 3.21 24.30
C SER A 132 -5.17 4.28 24.28
N ASP A 133 -3.92 3.88 24.07
CA ASP A 133 -2.75 4.75 23.91
C ASP A 133 -2.90 5.73 22.73
N ILE A 134 -3.61 5.32 21.67
CA ILE A 134 -3.92 6.19 20.52
C ILE A 134 -5.14 7.08 20.83
N TYR A 135 -6.26 6.45 21.15
CA TYR A 135 -7.48 7.07 21.67
C TYR A 135 -8.35 5.95 22.26
N ASP A 136 -9.26 6.24 23.17
CA ASP A 136 -10.16 5.20 23.66
C ASP A 136 -11.35 5.02 22.70
N SER A 137 -11.49 3.84 22.09
CA SER A 137 -12.59 3.58 21.15
C SER A 137 -13.93 3.30 21.82
N ASP A 138 -13.87 2.92 23.10
CA ASP A 138 -15.01 2.46 23.87
C ASP A 138 -15.50 3.58 24.81
N ALA A 139 -14.67 4.61 25.03
CA ALA A 139 -15.10 5.87 25.63
C ALA A 139 -16.16 6.58 24.79
N GLU A 140 -17.05 7.29 25.48
CA GLU A 140 -18.01 8.18 24.84
C GLU A 140 -17.26 9.24 24.00
N SER A 141 -17.80 9.50 22.81
CA SER A 141 -17.26 10.59 22.00
C SER A 141 -17.52 11.90 22.72
N LEU A 142 -16.56 12.82 22.65
CA LEU A 142 -16.77 14.17 23.16
C LEU A 142 -17.90 14.83 22.37
N ASP A 143 -18.63 15.75 23.01
CA ASP A 143 -19.72 16.45 22.35
C ASP A 143 -19.25 17.17 21.07
N GLY A 144 -20.11 17.12 20.05
CA GLY A 144 -19.93 17.80 18.78
C GLY A 144 -19.05 17.07 17.75
N ASP A 145 -18.74 17.81 16.69
CA ASP A 145 -17.92 17.34 15.57
C ASP A 145 -16.42 17.47 15.87
N ALA A 146 -15.57 16.79 15.08
CA ALA A 146 -14.13 16.96 15.20
C ALA A 146 -13.72 18.44 15.01
N PRO A 147 -12.65 18.94 15.66
CA PRO A 147 -12.25 20.33 15.52
C PRO A 147 -11.93 20.71 14.07
N SER A 148 -12.40 21.88 13.61
CA SER A 148 -12.19 22.36 12.23
C SER A 148 -10.71 22.58 11.87
N SER A 149 -9.86 22.80 12.88
CA SER A 149 -8.39 22.81 12.72
C SER A 149 -7.83 21.45 12.28
N THR A 150 -8.52 20.36 12.60
CA THR A 150 -8.10 18.98 12.30
C THR A 150 -8.72 18.41 11.04
N THR A 151 -9.68 19.07 10.39
CA THR A 151 -10.27 18.57 9.13
C THR A 151 -11.15 19.65 8.48
N THR A 152 -11.22 19.66 7.16
CA THR A 152 -12.13 20.55 6.40
C THR A 152 -13.57 20.04 6.39
N LYS A 153 -13.82 18.83 6.91
CA LYS A 153 -15.13 18.18 6.96
C LYS A 153 -15.38 17.60 8.35
N PRO A 154 -15.48 18.45 9.39
CA PRO A 154 -15.59 18.02 10.79
C PRO A 154 -16.77 17.07 11.04
N GLU A 155 -17.87 17.24 10.32
CA GLU A 155 -19.11 16.49 10.44
C GLU A 155 -18.97 14.97 10.18
N LEU A 156 -17.91 14.56 9.46
CA LEU A 156 -17.65 13.16 9.12
C LEU A 156 -16.86 12.39 10.19
N PHE A 157 -16.29 13.10 11.17
CA PHE A 157 -15.33 12.53 12.11
C PHE A 157 -15.77 12.73 13.56
N ARG A 158 -15.34 11.81 14.43
CA ARG A 158 -15.65 11.88 15.86
C ARG A 158 -14.77 12.91 16.54
N ASN A 159 -15.34 13.65 17.49
CA ASN A 159 -14.57 14.38 18.47
C ASN A 159 -14.10 13.39 19.56
N ILE A 160 -12.79 13.25 19.74
CA ILE A 160 -12.20 12.25 20.62
C ILE A 160 -11.13 12.87 21.51
N GLN A 161 -10.95 12.27 22.68
CA GLN A 161 -9.76 12.50 23.49
C GLN A 161 -8.62 11.60 22.99
N TRP A 162 -7.52 12.23 22.61
CA TRP A 162 -6.32 11.51 22.19
C TRP A 162 -5.59 10.92 23.39
N GLY A 163 -5.09 9.70 23.23
CA GLY A 163 -4.25 9.05 24.22
C GLY A 163 -2.79 9.55 24.20
N PRO A 164 -1.94 9.04 25.11
CA PRO A 164 -0.57 9.48 25.30
C PRO A 164 0.31 9.35 24.05
N ALA A 165 0.06 8.35 23.20
CA ALA A 165 0.85 8.11 21.99
C ALA A 165 0.74 9.26 20.97
N ALA A 166 -0.30 10.10 21.08
CA ALA A 166 -0.50 11.28 20.24
C ALA A 166 0.40 12.47 20.63
N SER A 167 1.14 12.37 21.73
CA SER A 167 2.07 13.37 22.24
C SER A 167 3.45 12.81 22.57
N ASP A 168 3.69 11.53 22.27
CA ASP A 168 4.95 10.85 22.57
C ASP A 168 5.99 11.08 21.46
N TYR A 169 7.07 11.78 21.80
CA TYR A 169 8.23 12.06 20.95
C TYR A 169 9.50 11.33 21.41
N SER A 170 9.37 10.37 22.33
CA SER A 170 10.52 9.72 22.98
C SER A 170 11.30 8.77 22.07
N ASN A 171 10.64 8.17 21.07
CA ASN A 171 11.23 7.18 20.19
C ASN A 171 11.49 7.73 18.78
N ASP A 172 12.76 7.97 18.46
CA ASP A 172 13.21 8.51 17.17
C ASP A 172 12.86 7.62 15.98
N ALA A 173 12.82 6.30 16.19
CA ALA A 173 12.49 5.34 15.14
C ALA A 173 11.06 5.50 14.62
N ASP A 174 10.17 6.10 15.40
CA ASP A 174 8.78 6.35 15.01
C ASP A 174 8.62 7.59 14.11
N PHE A 175 9.69 8.37 13.88
CA PHE A 175 9.67 9.60 13.08
C PHE A 175 10.53 9.49 11.82
N PRO A 176 10.13 8.66 10.84
CA PRO A 176 10.89 8.53 9.60
C PRO A 176 10.88 9.84 8.78
N THR A 177 11.99 10.13 8.12
CA THR A 177 12.09 11.17 7.07
C THR A 177 11.36 10.73 5.79
N GLU A 178 11.29 9.41 5.57
CA GLU A 178 10.63 8.75 4.45
C GLU A 178 9.50 7.84 4.93
N PRO A 179 8.36 8.41 5.37
CA PRO A 179 7.25 7.60 5.85
C PRO A 179 6.69 6.72 4.74
N SER A 180 6.25 5.51 5.09
CA SER A 180 5.33 4.73 4.25
C SER A 180 3.90 5.24 4.42
N PHE A 181 3.06 5.05 3.40
CA PHE A 181 1.65 5.43 3.48
C PHE A 181 0.76 4.35 2.91
N ASP A 182 0.07 3.70 3.84
CA ASP A 182 -0.91 2.68 3.55
C ASP A 182 -2.30 3.29 3.66
N GLN A 183 -2.94 3.50 2.50
CA GLN A 183 -4.27 4.08 2.44
C GLN A 183 -5.25 3.34 3.35
N PHE A 184 -6.11 4.11 4.00
CA PHE A 184 -7.29 3.61 4.70
C PHE A 184 -8.24 2.90 3.73
N VAL A 185 -8.82 1.80 4.18
CA VAL A 185 -9.85 1.03 3.48
C VAL A 185 -11.16 1.09 4.24
N PRO A 186 -12.32 0.89 3.56
CA PRO A 186 -13.60 0.74 4.25
C PRO A 186 -13.54 -0.35 5.32
N GLY A 187 -14.11 -0.06 6.50
CA GLY A 187 -14.09 -0.91 7.68
C GLY A 187 -13.06 -0.46 8.71
N ARG A 188 -13.18 -0.91 9.97
CA ARG A 188 -12.20 -0.62 11.03
C ARG A 188 -10.93 -1.44 10.87
N TRP A 189 -11.07 -2.65 10.34
CA TRP A 189 -9.99 -3.62 10.17
C TRP A 189 -9.49 -3.62 8.74
N GLU A 190 -8.21 -3.88 8.56
CA GLU A 190 -7.65 -4.18 7.25
C GLU A 190 -6.91 -5.52 7.27
N ARG A 191 -6.93 -6.22 6.14
CA ARG A 191 -6.12 -7.43 5.93
C ARG A 191 -4.72 -7.06 5.47
N LEU A 192 -3.72 -7.64 6.11
CA LEU A 192 -2.31 -7.53 5.76
C LEU A 192 -1.91 -8.58 4.70
N ALA A 193 -0.69 -8.47 4.17
CA ALA A 193 -0.18 -9.38 3.14
C ALA A 193 -0.02 -10.84 3.62
N ASP A 194 0.22 -11.03 4.92
CA ASP A 194 0.29 -12.34 5.59
C ASP A 194 -1.10 -12.92 5.93
N GLY A 195 -2.18 -12.20 5.61
CA GLY A 195 -3.56 -12.59 5.92
C GLY A 195 -4.05 -12.17 7.31
N ALA A 196 -3.18 -11.63 8.18
CA ALA A 196 -3.56 -11.14 9.49
C ALA A 196 -4.43 -9.87 9.38
N LEU A 197 -5.21 -9.59 10.43
CA LEU A 197 -6.01 -8.37 10.51
C LEU A 197 -5.38 -7.36 11.48
N LYS A 198 -5.37 -6.09 11.06
CA LYS A 198 -4.85 -4.97 11.84
C LYS A 198 -5.89 -3.87 12.01
N ASP A 199 -5.96 -3.29 13.20
CA ASP A 199 -6.81 -2.11 13.45
C ASP A 199 -6.25 -0.89 12.69
N GLN A 200 -7.08 -0.28 11.82
CA GLN A 200 -6.68 0.91 11.08
C GLN A 200 -6.52 2.15 11.98
N LYS A 201 -6.94 2.09 13.25
CA LYS A 201 -6.67 3.10 14.27
C LYS A 201 -5.18 3.45 14.41
N HIS A 202 -4.28 2.49 14.19
CA HIS A 202 -2.83 2.74 14.17
C HIS A 202 -2.38 3.77 13.13
N LYS A 203 -3.16 4.00 12.07
CA LYS A 203 -2.83 4.94 11.00
C LYS A 203 -3.28 6.38 11.27
N LEU A 204 -4.07 6.60 12.32
CA LEU A 204 -4.63 7.93 12.61
C LEU A 204 -3.57 8.90 13.10
N LEU A 205 -2.53 8.39 13.77
CA LEU A 205 -1.35 9.15 14.14
C LEU A 205 -0.29 9.01 13.05
N VAL A 206 -0.01 10.09 12.36
CA VAL A 206 1.04 10.13 11.32
C VAL A 206 2.24 10.83 11.93
N ARG A 207 3.30 10.06 12.17
CA ARG A 207 4.56 10.54 12.71
C ARG A 207 5.57 10.66 11.58
N LEU A 208 6.26 11.79 11.52
CA LEU A 208 7.27 12.04 10.50
C LEU A 208 8.32 13.05 10.99
N THR A 209 9.48 13.02 10.36
CA THR A 209 10.49 14.08 10.46
C THR A 209 10.35 15.01 9.26
N SER A 210 10.16 16.31 9.54
CA SER A 210 10.04 17.36 8.52
C SER A 210 11.34 17.53 7.73
N LYS A 211 11.26 18.20 6.57
CA LYS A 211 12.43 18.62 5.77
C LYS A 211 13.45 19.42 6.59
N ASP A 212 12.99 20.18 7.57
CA ASP A 212 13.83 20.97 8.48
C ASP A 212 14.38 20.15 9.67
N GLY A 213 14.19 18.81 9.68
CA GLY A 213 14.60 17.91 10.76
C GLY A 213 13.69 17.91 11.99
N ARG A 214 12.56 18.63 11.97
CA ARG A 214 11.62 18.69 13.11
C ARG A 214 10.68 17.49 13.15
N LYS A 215 10.62 16.80 14.29
CA LYS A 215 9.65 15.72 14.54
C LYS A 215 8.23 16.31 14.65
N THR A 216 7.24 15.66 14.05
CA THR A 216 5.85 16.10 14.11
C THR A 216 4.90 14.91 14.18
N ILE A 217 3.88 15.00 15.04
CA ILE A 217 2.77 14.05 15.11
C ILE A 217 1.50 14.73 14.58
N PHE A 218 0.97 14.23 13.47
CA PHE A 218 -0.32 14.65 12.96
C PHE A 218 -1.43 13.76 13.50
N LYS A 219 -2.42 14.39 14.14
CA LYS A 219 -3.61 13.74 14.70
C LYS A 219 -4.74 13.81 13.67
N ASN A 220 -5.16 12.67 13.14
CA ASN A 220 -6.25 12.59 12.18
C ASN A 220 -7.49 11.97 12.84
N PRO A 221 -8.61 12.69 13.00
CA PRO A 221 -9.73 12.19 13.78
C PRO A 221 -10.35 10.94 13.14
N PRO A 222 -10.82 9.96 13.94
CA PRO A 222 -11.43 8.75 13.41
C PRO A 222 -12.77 9.07 12.74
N PRO A 223 -13.13 8.36 11.66
CA PRO A 223 -14.46 8.47 11.06
C PRO A 223 -15.57 8.17 12.06
N LYS A 224 -16.72 8.86 11.96
CA LYS A 224 -17.94 8.46 12.70
C LYS A 224 -18.34 7.03 12.33
N ASN A 225 -18.29 6.74 11.03
CA ASN A 225 -18.49 5.43 10.43
C ASN A 225 -17.27 5.03 9.58
N TRP A 226 -16.61 3.94 9.95
CA TRP A 226 -15.45 3.40 9.22
C TRP A 226 -15.79 2.85 7.82
N ASN A 227 -17.07 2.61 7.52
CA ASN A 227 -17.53 2.23 6.19
C ASN A 227 -17.92 3.43 5.31
N ASP A 228 -17.90 4.67 5.83
CA ASP A 228 -18.22 5.85 5.02
C ASP A 228 -17.07 6.19 4.05
N GLN A 229 -17.30 5.92 2.76
CA GLN A 229 -16.34 6.21 1.70
C GLN A 229 -15.96 7.70 1.62
N LYS A 230 -16.87 8.63 1.99
CA LYS A 230 -16.55 10.08 2.00
C LYS A 230 -15.52 10.40 3.08
N ALA A 231 -15.74 9.92 4.31
CA ALA A 231 -14.79 10.07 5.42
C ALA A 231 -13.42 9.43 5.09
N ILE A 232 -13.42 8.19 4.60
CA ILE A 232 -12.18 7.46 4.23
C ILE A 232 -11.41 8.19 3.12
N THR A 233 -12.11 8.73 2.11
CA THR A 233 -11.47 9.50 1.04
C THR A 233 -10.86 10.81 1.57
N ALA A 234 -11.60 11.51 2.44
CA ALA A 234 -11.10 12.74 3.08
C ALA A 234 -9.86 12.47 3.95
N LEU A 235 -9.87 11.38 4.72
CA LEU A 235 -8.75 10.95 5.56
C LEU A 235 -7.51 10.61 4.74
N ASN A 236 -7.65 9.79 3.69
CA ASN A 236 -6.57 9.45 2.77
C ASN A 236 -5.95 10.69 2.09
N LYS A 237 -6.79 11.63 1.65
CA LYS A 237 -6.33 12.88 1.04
C LYS A 237 -5.56 13.73 2.05
N ARG A 238 -6.04 13.81 3.29
CA ARG A 238 -5.41 14.56 4.37
C ARG A 238 -4.02 14.00 4.71
N VAL A 239 -3.91 12.70 4.97
CA VAL A 239 -2.62 12.06 5.29
C VAL A 239 -1.62 12.22 4.15
N SER A 240 -2.05 11.97 2.91
CA SER A 240 -1.18 12.20 1.74
C SER A 240 -0.70 13.66 1.67
N GLN A 241 -1.57 14.62 1.99
CA GLN A 241 -1.21 16.03 1.98
C GLN A 241 -0.27 16.42 3.13
N GLN A 242 -0.43 15.82 4.31
CA GLN A 242 0.48 16.01 5.45
C GLN A 242 1.89 15.54 5.11
N ILE A 243 2.02 14.32 4.59
CA ILE A 243 3.31 13.77 4.17
C ILE A 243 3.94 14.66 3.08
N ARG A 244 3.18 15.00 2.03
CA ARG A 244 3.68 15.81 0.90
C ARG A 244 4.15 17.21 1.32
N ARG A 245 3.48 17.85 2.29
CA ARG A 245 3.84 19.21 2.73
C ARG A 245 5.07 19.23 3.64
N ASN A 246 5.28 18.17 4.41
CA ASN A 246 6.31 18.16 5.46
C ASN A 246 7.53 17.32 5.10
N THR A 247 7.45 16.42 4.13
CA THR A 247 8.57 15.54 3.72
C THR A 247 8.90 15.75 2.24
N GLU A 248 10.05 15.24 1.79
CA GLU A 248 10.42 15.23 0.37
C GLU A 248 9.78 14.09 -0.42
N VAL A 249 9.08 13.19 0.29
CA VAL A 249 8.43 12.02 -0.29
C VAL A 249 7.37 12.42 -1.31
N ARG A 250 7.41 11.77 -2.47
CA ARG A 250 6.44 11.94 -3.54
C ARG A 250 5.62 10.66 -3.70
N PHE A 251 4.31 10.82 -3.83
CA PHE A 251 3.39 9.70 -4.05
C PHE A 251 3.36 9.20 -5.49
N ARG A 252 3.93 9.98 -6.41
CA ARG A 252 3.99 9.70 -7.84
C ARG A 252 5.31 10.24 -8.37
N LEU A 253 5.86 9.55 -9.35
CA LEU A 253 6.93 10.11 -10.18
C LEU A 253 6.48 11.46 -10.74
N GLU A 254 7.40 12.41 -10.75
CA GLU A 254 7.19 13.65 -11.48
C GLU A 254 7.01 13.30 -12.95
N VAL A 255 5.90 13.75 -13.52
CA VAL A 255 5.66 13.56 -14.95
C VAL A 255 6.54 14.56 -15.65
N GLU A 256 7.55 14.07 -16.37
CA GLU A 256 8.40 14.94 -17.17
C GLU A 256 7.54 15.78 -18.11
N PRO A 257 7.75 17.10 -18.18
CA PRO A 257 6.98 17.97 -19.05
C PRO A 257 7.25 17.63 -20.52
N TYR A 258 6.26 17.85 -21.38
CA TYR A 258 6.46 17.78 -22.83
C TYR A 258 7.39 18.90 -23.29
N VAL A 259 8.40 18.58 -24.09
CA VAL A 259 9.28 19.58 -24.71
C VAL A 259 8.67 20.11 -26.00
N ARG A 260 9.26 21.19 -26.54
CA ARG A 260 8.72 21.88 -27.72
C ARG A 260 8.57 20.93 -28.91
N GLU A 261 9.57 20.09 -29.17
CA GLU A 261 9.58 19.13 -30.28
C GLU A 261 8.45 18.09 -30.18
N GLU A 262 8.24 17.53 -28.98
CA GLU A 262 7.13 16.62 -28.70
C GLU A 262 5.79 17.32 -28.96
N ARG A 263 5.64 18.58 -28.55
CA ARG A 263 4.40 19.34 -28.76
C ARG A 263 4.15 19.73 -30.21
N VAL A 264 5.21 20.07 -30.95
CA VAL A 264 5.14 20.29 -32.41
C VAL A 264 4.61 19.02 -33.08
N TRP A 265 5.18 17.86 -32.73
CA TRP A 265 4.70 16.60 -33.28
C TRP A 265 3.25 16.30 -32.88
N ILE A 266 2.87 16.53 -31.62
CA ILE A 266 1.49 16.38 -31.15
C ILE A 266 0.57 17.23 -32.02
N ARG A 267 0.86 18.52 -32.18
CA ARG A 267 0.07 19.43 -33.02
C ARG A 267 -0.09 18.87 -34.44
N ASP A 268 1.00 18.45 -35.07
CA ASP A 268 1.01 18.02 -36.47
C ASP A 268 0.23 16.71 -36.69
N ASN A 269 0.01 15.92 -35.63
CA ASN A 269 -0.70 14.65 -35.68
C ASN A 269 -2.13 14.73 -35.11
N LEU A 270 -2.65 15.95 -34.92
CA LEU A 270 -4.03 16.20 -34.51
C LEU A 270 -4.82 16.91 -35.61
N VAL A 271 -6.09 16.55 -35.75
CA VAL A 271 -7.08 17.28 -36.54
C VAL A 271 -8.17 17.75 -35.59
N GLN A 272 -8.40 19.06 -35.54
CA GLN A 272 -9.33 19.68 -34.59
C GLN A 272 -9.09 19.23 -33.13
N ALA A 273 -7.80 19.16 -32.73
CA ALA A 273 -7.36 18.69 -31.43
C ALA A 273 -7.73 17.23 -31.09
N LYS A 274 -7.95 16.38 -32.09
CA LYS A 274 -8.20 14.94 -31.92
C LYS A 274 -7.24 14.11 -32.77
N PRO A 275 -6.76 12.95 -32.29
CA PRO A 275 -5.94 12.05 -33.09
C PRO A 275 -6.71 11.51 -34.29
N VAL A 276 -6.07 11.54 -35.48
CA VAL A 276 -6.70 11.11 -36.74
C VAL A 276 -6.96 9.60 -36.76
N ASN A 277 -5.96 8.81 -36.37
CA ASN A 277 -6.00 7.34 -36.43
C ASN A 277 -6.43 6.70 -35.10
N GLY A 278 -7.12 7.46 -34.25
CA GLY A 278 -7.49 7.05 -32.91
C GLY A 278 -6.32 7.03 -31.93
N TRP A 279 -6.65 6.85 -30.65
CA TRP A 279 -5.69 7.02 -29.56
C TRP A 279 -4.58 5.97 -29.50
N LYS A 280 -4.89 4.72 -29.85
CA LYS A 280 -3.90 3.64 -29.76
C LYS A 280 -2.72 3.88 -30.72
N ALA A 281 -3.03 4.09 -32.01
CA ALA A 281 -2.03 4.39 -33.02
C ALA A 281 -1.27 5.69 -32.72
N PHE A 282 -1.96 6.71 -32.19
CA PHE A 282 -1.31 7.96 -31.81
C PHE A 282 -0.28 7.79 -30.68
N VAL A 283 -0.61 7.02 -29.65
CA VAL A 283 0.32 6.73 -28.54
C VAL A 283 1.51 5.89 -29.03
N GLU A 284 1.24 4.87 -29.85
CA GLU A 284 2.30 4.01 -30.44
C GLU A 284 3.26 4.85 -31.29
N ALA A 285 2.75 5.65 -32.22
CA ALA A 285 3.57 6.52 -33.08
C ALA A 285 4.34 7.60 -32.29
N PHE A 286 3.74 8.15 -31.23
CA PHE A 286 4.43 9.09 -30.35
C PHE A 286 5.63 8.42 -29.65
N ASN A 287 5.41 7.24 -29.07
CA ASN A 287 6.45 6.53 -28.33
C ASN A 287 7.53 5.97 -29.25
N GLU A 288 7.17 5.50 -30.45
CA GLU A 288 8.14 5.09 -31.47
C GLU A 288 9.08 6.25 -31.84
N LYS A 289 8.58 7.48 -31.87
CA LYS A 289 9.38 8.65 -32.22
C LYS A 289 10.25 9.19 -31.08
N PHE A 290 9.77 9.14 -29.84
CA PHE A 290 10.40 9.86 -28.74
C PHE A 290 10.89 8.99 -27.59
N ALA A 291 10.28 7.84 -27.30
CA ALA A 291 10.63 7.08 -26.11
C ALA A 291 12.07 6.55 -26.19
N GLY A 292 12.90 6.90 -25.20
CA GLY A 292 14.32 6.55 -25.18
C GLY A 292 15.23 7.52 -25.94
N GLU A 293 14.68 8.48 -26.68
CA GLU A 293 15.47 9.48 -27.40
C GLU A 293 16.00 10.59 -26.48
N MET A 294 17.18 11.12 -26.79
CA MET A 294 17.77 12.27 -26.10
C MET A 294 17.51 13.54 -26.91
N LEU A 295 16.51 14.32 -26.50
CA LEU A 295 16.16 15.58 -27.17
C LEU A 295 16.97 16.77 -26.66
N GLU A 296 17.07 17.83 -27.46
CA GLU A 296 17.83 19.03 -27.10
C GLU A 296 17.25 19.68 -25.82
N GLY A 297 18.13 19.98 -24.86
CA GLY A 297 17.75 20.55 -23.57
C GLY A 297 17.15 19.55 -22.56
N CYS A 298 17.12 18.26 -22.87
CA CYS A 298 16.76 17.20 -21.91
C CYS A 298 18.02 16.61 -21.26
N GLU A 299 18.02 16.50 -19.93
CA GLU A 299 19.11 15.83 -19.18
C GLU A 299 18.98 14.29 -19.21
N GLN A 300 17.81 13.76 -19.57
CA GLN A 300 17.49 12.33 -19.56
C GLN A 300 16.73 11.90 -20.82
N PRO A 301 16.81 10.61 -21.20
CA PRO A 301 16.04 10.07 -22.32
C PRO A 301 14.54 10.25 -22.08
N ARG A 302 13.79 10.54 -23.15
CA ARG A 302 12.35 10.79 -22.99
C ARG A 302 11.63 9.52 -22.52
N PRO A 303 10.72 9.62 -21.55
CA PRO A 303 9.98 8.47 -21.06
C PRO A 303 8.90 8.06 -22.05
N GLU A 304 8.54 6.77 -22.01
CA GLU A 304 7.34 6.28 -22.68
C GLU A 304 6.09 7.00 -22.13
N ARG A 305 5.25 7.53 -23.03
CA ARG A 305 4.01 8.22 -22.68
C ARG A 305 2.83 7.26 -22.75
N THR A 306 1.95 7.40 -21.76
CA THR A 306 0.69 6.65 -21.73
C THR A 306 -0.42 7.42 -22.41
N HIS A 307 -1.46 6.69 -22.85
CA HIS A 307 -2.72 7.28 -23.32
C HIS A 307 -3.21 8.41 -22.42
N SER A 308 -3.32 8.17 -21.10
CA SER A 308 -3.78 9.18 -20.14
C SER A 308 -2.86 10.40 -20.01
N SER A 309 -1.56 10.27 -20.30
CA SER A 309 -0.63 11.42 -20.28
C SER A 309 -0.87 12.33 -21.48
N LEU A 310 -0.95 11.74 -22.68
CA LEU A 310 -1.19 12.47 -23.93
C LEU A 310 -2.60 13.07 -23.97
N THR A 311 -3.62 12.35 -23.49
CA THR A 311 -4.98 12.89 -23.34
C THR A 311 -4.99 14.14 -22.46
N LYS A 312 -4.27 14.17 -21.35
CA LYS A 312 -4.23 15.35 -20.48
C LYS A 312 -3.52 16.54 -21.09
N GLU A 313 -2.49 16.31 -21.90
CA GLU A 313 -1.81 17.39 -22.65
C GLU A 313 -2.77 18.00 -23.69
N ILE A 314 -3.48 17.15 -24.42
CA ILE A 314 -4.44 17.56 -25.45
C ILE A 314 -5.69 18.19 -24.83
N ASP A 315 -6.21 17.68 -23.72
CA ASP A 315 -7.34 18.30 -23.02
C ASP A 315 -6.98 19.70 -22.50
N ARG A 316 -5.74 19.89 -22.06
CA ARG A 316 -5.25 21.16 -21.53
C ARG A 316 -5.03 22.20 -22.63
N PHE A 317 -4.41 21.82 -23.74
CA PHE A 317 -3.95 22.79 -24.76
C PHE A 317 -4.63 22.64 -26.12
N GLY A 318 -5.42 21.58 -26.31
CA GLY A 318 -5.99 21.20 -27.61
C GLY A 318 -6.87 22.27 -28.22
N LYS A 319 -7.86 22.77 -27.48
CA LYS A 319 -8.79 23.79 -27.98
C LYS A 319 -8.13 25.15 -28.18
N GLU A 320 -7.23 25.52 -27.26
CA GLU A 320 -6.66 26.87 -27.21
C GLU A 320 -5.48 27.07 -28.15
N PHE A 321 -4.65 26.03 -28.36
CA PHE A 321 -3.41 26.09 -29.12
C PHE A 321 -3.42 25.12 -30.31
N TYR A 322 -3.51 23.81 -30.07
CA TYR A 322 -3.32 22.82 -31.14
C TYR A 322 -4.37 22.90 -32.25
N ALA A 323 -5.64 23.17 -31.91
CA ALA A 323 -6.72 23.36 -32.88
C ALA A 323 -6.50 24.59 -33.79
N LYS A 324 -5.68 25.54 -33.36
CA LYS A 324 -5.31 26.74 -34.12
C LYS A 324 -3.97 26.59 -34.86
N GLY A 325 -3.31 25.44 -34.75
CA GLY A 325 -1.97 25.22 -35.31
C GLY A 325 -0.83 25.83 -34.47
N GLU A 326 -1.11 26.23 -33.23
CA GLU A 326 -0.14 26.83 -32.32
C GLU A 326 0.46 25.77 -31.37
N VAL A 327 1.65 26.04 -30.86
CA VAL A 327 2.34 25.20 -29.86
C VAL A 327 2.44 25.99 -28.55
N PRO A 328 1.94 25.44 -27.42
CA PRO A 328 1.96 26.17 -26.16
C PRO A 328 3.39 26.29 -25.61
N GLU A 329 3.80 27.53 -25.35
CA GLU A 329 5.02 27.85 -24.61
C GLU A 329 4.73 27.74 -23.11
N ILE A 330 5.13 26.62 -22.50
CA ILE A 330 5.12 26.56 -21.04
C ILE A 330 6.35 27.33 -20.56
N GLN A 331 6.13 28.50 -19.98
CA GLN A 331 7.16 29.17 -19.17
C GLN A 331 7.59 28.18 -18.09
N SER A 332 8.82 27.67 -18.20
CA SER A 332 9.40 26.85 -17.15
C SER A 332 9.37 27.70 -15.88
N LYS A 333 8.57 27.31 -14.89
CA LYS A 333 8.67 27.90 -13.56
C LYS A 333 10.00 27.42 -12.97
N GLY A 334 11.08 28.13 -13.27
CA GLY A 334 12.37 27.99 -12.58
C GLY A 334 13.52 27.34 -13.35
N GLY A 335 13.59 27.42 -14.68
CA GLY A 335 14.77 26.96 -15.45
C GLY A 335 15.37 28.10 -16.27
N LYS A 336 16.67 28.39 -16.06
CA LYS A 336 17.46 29.39 -16.80
C LYS A 336 17.08 29.44 -18.29
N LYS A 337 16.84 30.65 -18.81
CA LYS A 337 16.73 30.92 -20.25
C LYS A 337 17.96 30.32 -20.95
N CYS A 338 17.80 29.22 -21.68
CA CYS A 338 18.68 28.90 -22.79
C CYS A 338 18.44 29.98 -23.84
N LYS A 339 19.41 30.88 -24.02
CA LYS A 339 19.44 31.71 -25.22
C LYS A 339 19.58 30.77 -26.41
N SER A 340 18.64 30.82 -27.35
CA SER A 340 18.80 30.19 -28.65
C SER A 340 20.03 30.79 -29.34
N LYS A 341 20.76 29.94 -30.07
CA LYS A 341 22.01 30.29 -30.79
C LYS A 341 21.87 31.38 -31.86
N GLU A 342 20.65 31.80 -32.16
CA GLU A 342 20.35 32.81 -33.20
C GLU A 342 20.59 34.26 -32.72
N GLN A 343 20.87 34.48 -31.43
CA GLN A 343 21.19 35.81 -30.89
C GLN A 343 22.69 36.04 -30.61
N VAL A 344 23.57 35.08 -30.89
CA VAL A 344 25.02 35.25 -30.65
C VAL A 344 25.77 35.72 -31.90
N GLU A 345 25.25 35.48 -33.11
CA GLU A 345 25.93 35.93 -34.34
C GLU A 345 25.69 37.41 -34.69
N VAL A 346 24.71 38.09 -34.07
CA VAL A 346 24.47 39.53 -34.34
C VAL A 346 25.29 40.45 -33.42
N GLU A 347 25.80 39.95 -32.28
CA GLU A 347 26.67 40.73 -31.37
C GLU A 347 28.17 40.55 -31.65
N ALA A 348 28.55 39.75 -32.65
CA ALA A 348 29.96 39.53 -33.03
C ALA A 348 30.43 40.37 -34.24
N GLU A 349 29.54 41.16 -34.87
CA GLU A 349 29.86 42.02 -36.02
C GLU A 349 29.39 43.49 -35.87
N VAL A 350 29.40 44.04 -34.64
CA VAL A 350 29.25 45.50 -34.43
C VAL A 350 30.41 46.07 -33.63
#